data_AF-A0A8X7NB35-F1
#
_entry.id   AF-A0A8X7NB35-F1
#
_cell.length_a   1.000
_cell.length_b   1.000
_cell.length_c   1.000
_cell.angle_alpha   90.00
_cell.angle_beta   90.00
_cell.angle_gamma   90.00
#
_symmetry.space_group_name_H-M   'P 1'
#
loop_
_entity.id
_entity.type
_entity.pdbx_description
1 polymer ?
#
loop_
_entity_poly.entity_id
_entity_poly.type
_entity_poly.pdbx_seq_one_letter_code
_entity_poly.pdbx_strand_id
1 'polypeptide(L)'
;MAADILNTTALPLIRATGGPTLLAHLPTPPILTPILNLNTYLLSSNFHYYFPYPWMFVLHALRCSFAWRGIVLANTQRAKAMSGGREVRGMTWAADIFGFCLMSWGGGILSHLLTGQLPPQFLHPGSALTYIPIHILVTLFLSLSPSTLHPAPALLDILSPFIDGATRAGAVTLGINLASKTHPESWMLQIVLGTLTACGGGQACGTIGAWNVDGWKWDTPPALRARNWMEGVDVWAPFLAVVGYVLVGGTHEDVIPISRKVLGFLGKTGLVDASPLLKGDGEEMLAVLDPATAGRALATLIITSAFVWRATILHGRWATASLSPAFKTNQGRRPLGGTRTIEGGSGQRRAASEEKQGRESIGNSSVDGNGSGKAVRRSARRKT
;
A
#
# COMPACT_ATOMS: atom_id res chain seq x y z
N MET A 1 -20.99 14.98 11.12
CA MET A 1 -19.80 14.60 11.92
C MET A 1 -18.54 14.33 11.11
N ALA A 2 -18.47 13.31 10.23
CA ALA A 2 -17.25 13.12 9.39
C ALA A 2 -17.03 14.28 8.39
N ALA A 3 -18.11 14.85 7.85
CA ALA A 3 -18.06 16.04 7.00
C ALA A 3 -17.66 17.32 7.79
N ASP A 4 -18.08 17.47 9.05
CA ASP A 4 -17.78 18.66 9.87
C ASP A 4 -16.31 18.74 10.31
N ILE A 5 -15.64 17.59 10.44
CA ILE A 5 -14.19 17.53 10.74
C ILE A 5 -13.35 17.91 9.51
N LEU A 6 -13.92 17.85 8.31
CA LEU A 6 -13.22 18.12 7.05
C LEU A 6 -13.53 19.49 6.43
N ASN A 7 -14.59 20.17 6.88
CA ASN A 7 -15.07 21.45 6.30
C ASN A 7 -14.66 22.70 7.09
N THR A 8 -13.77 22.61 8.08
CA THR A 8 -13.21 23.80 8.75
C THR A 8 -12.11 24.43 7.89
N THR A 9 -12.48 25.04 6.76
CA THR A 9 -11.57 25.80 5.88
C THR A 9 -12.11 27.20 5.62
N ALA A 10 -11.94 28.05 6.63
CA ALA A 10 -11.73 29.49 6.48
C ALA A 10 -11.43 30.05 7.87
N LEU A 11 -10.17 30.01 8.29
CA LEU A 11 -9.68 30.81 9.41
C LEU A 11 -8.64 31.80 8.88
N PRO A 12 -8.76 33.09 9.20
CA PRO A 12 -7.76 34.10 8.88
C PRO A 12 -6.52 33.81 9.72
N LEU A 13 -5.32 33.86 9.13
CA LEU A 13 -4.04 33.98 9.85
C LEU A 13 -3.95 33.13 11.14
N ILE A 14 -3.87 31.81 11.00
CA ILE A 14 -3.71 30.92 12.15
C ILE A 14 -2.22 30.92 12.53
N ARG A 15 -1.90 31.19 13.81
CA ARG A 15 -0.67 30.66 14.44
C ARG A 15 -0.78 29.14 14.43
N ALA A 16 -0.44 28.49 13.32
CA ALA A 16 -0.65 27.05 13.13
C ALA A 16 0.12 26.19 14.16
N THR A 17 1.04 26.82 14.88
CA THR A 17 2.05 26.20 15.74
C THR A 17 2.00 26.69 17.18
N GLY A 18 1.06 27.57 17.54
CA GLY A 18 1.02 28.18 18.88
C GLY A 18 2.15 29.18 19.17
N GLY A 19 3.19 29.26 18.34
CA GLY A 19 4.25 30.25 18.48
C GLY A 19 4.01 31.51 17.63
N PRO A 20 4.99 32.44 17.60
CA PRO A 20 4.77 33.82 17.20
C PRO A 20 4.65 34.04 15.68
N THR A 21 4.98 33.04 14.86
CA THR A 21 5.13 33.22 13.41
C THR A 21 3.78 33.27 12.70
N LEU A 22 3.54 34.34 11.93
CA LEU A 22 2.37 34.47 11.08
C LEU A 22 2.59 33.71 9.75
N LEU A 23 1.66 32.84 9.40
CA LEU A 23 1.70 32.08 8.15
C LEU A 23 0.77 32.71 7.09
N ALA A 24 1.30 32.97 5.90
CA ALA A 24 0.52 33.29 4.72
C ALA A 24 0.24 31.99 3.94
N HIS A 25 -1.03 31.64 3.73
CA HIS A 25 -1.34 30.48 2.91
C HIS A 25 -1.24 30.83 1.42
N LEU A 26 -0.29 30.21 0.73
CA LEU A 26 -0.14 30.29 -0.71
C LEU A 26 -1.29 29.55 -1.40
N PRO A 27 -1.75 30.04 -2.56
CA PRO A 27 -2.72 29.31 -3.37
C PRO A 27 -2.15 27.95 -3.79
N THR A 28 -3.04 26.98 -4.01
CA THR A 28 -2.63 25.66 -4.50
C THR A 28 -2.02 25.80 -5.90
N PRO A 29 -0.81 25.27 -6.14
CA PRO A 29 -0.20 25.25 -7.47
C PRO A 29 -1.11 24.64 -8.54
N PRO A 30 -1.19 25.21 -9.76
CA PRO A 30 -2.05 24.69 -10.82
C PRO A 30 -1.83 23.20 -11.14
N ILE A 31 -0.58 22.72 -11.00
CA ILE A 31 -0.22 21.31 -11.21
C ILE A 31 -0.87 20.36 -10.19
N LEU A 32 -1.22 20.86 -8.99
CA LEU A 32 -1.88 20.09 -7.94
C LEU A 32 -3.41 20.19 -8.00
N THR A 33 -3.97 21.13 -8.75
CA THR A 33 -5.42 21.40 -8.80
C THR A 33 -6.25 20.15 -9.17
N PRO A 34 -5.90 19.33 -10.18
CA PRO A 34 -6.68 18.13 -10.48
C PRO A 34 -6.72 17.12 -9.32
N ILE A 35 -5.61 17.00 -8.59
CA ILE A 35 -5.47 16.10 -7.45
C ILE A 35 -6.24 16.65 -6.24
N LEU A 36 -6.19 17.96 -6.02
CA LEU A 36 -7.01 18.63 -5.03
C LEU A 36 -8.49 18.39 -5.30
N ASN A 37 -8.95 18.60 -6.53
CA ASN A 37 -10.35 18.37 -6.91
C ASN A 37 -10.79 16.92 -6.68
N LEU A 38 -9.92 15.95 -7.01
CA LEU A 38 -10.17 14.55 -6.71
C LEU A 38 -10.30 14.31 -5.19
N ASN A 39 -9.33 14.78 -4.40
CA ASN A 39 -9.36 14.63 -2.93
C ASN A 39 -10.62 15.26 -2.34
N THR A 40 -10.96 16.49 -2.74
CA THR A 40 -12.17 17.19 -2.30
C THR A 40 -13.41 16.40 -2.66
N TYR A 41 -13.54 15.94 -3.91
CA TYR A 41 -14.68 15.15 -4.34
C TYR A 41 -14.84 13.87 -3.52
N LEU A 42 -13.76 13.11 -3.30
CA LEU A 42 -13.80 11.87 -2.54
C LEU A 42 -14.20 12.07 -1.06
N LEU A 43 -13.90 13.23 -0.49
CA LEU A 43 -14.18 13.57 0.90
C LEU A 43 -15.58 14.16 1.10
N SER A 44 -16.05 14.97 0.15
CA SER A 44 -17.31 15.70 0.27
C SER A 44 -18.50 14.96 -0.32
N SER A 45 -18.26 14.07 -1.29
CA SER A 45 -19.34 13.38 -1.99
C SER A 45 -19.67 12.05 -1.32
N ASN A 46 -20.95 11.86 -1.02
CA ASN A 46 -21.47 10.59 -0.51
C ASN A 46 -21.53 9.54 -1.62
N PHE A 47 -21.29 8.27 -1.26
CA PHE A 47 -21.38 7.14 -2.18
C PHE A 47 -22.81 6.98 -2.75
N HIS A 48 -23.82 7.00 -1.87
CA HIS A 48 -25.21 6.85 -2.25
C HIS A 48 -26.12 7.57 -1.24
N TYR A 49 -27.35 7.92 -1.66
CA TYR A 49 -28.32 8.56 -0.77
C TYR A 49 -28.67 7.70 0.46
N TYR A 50 -28.95 6.41 0.26
CA TYR A 50 -29.19 5.44 1.35
C TYR A 50 -27.91 4.93 2.04
N PHE A 51 -26.73 5.29 1.54
CA PHE A 51 -25.45 4.90 2.13
C PHE A 51 -24.56 6.15 2.20
N PRO A 52 -24.86 7.09 3.13
CA PRO A 52 -24.32 8.45 3.14
C PRO A 52 -22.91 8.49 3.73
N TYR A 53 -22.02 7.64 3.24
CA TYR A 53 -20.62 7.60 3.60
C TYR A 53 -19.77 8.20 2.48
N PRO A 54 -18.75 9.02 2.79
CA PRO A 54 -17.87 9.59 1.78
C PRO A 54 -17.21 8.54 0.90
N TRP A 55 -17.08 8.83 -0.40
CA TRP A 55 -16.43 7.96 -1.38
C TRP A 55 -15.04 7.49 -0.95
N MET A 56 -14.26 8.35 -0.28
CA MET A 56 -12.92 8.01 0.18
C MET A 56 -12.90 6.75 1.06
N PHE A 57 -13.83 6.63 2.01
CA PHE A 57 -13.87 5.47 2.91
C PHE A 57 -14.39 4.22 2.21
N VAL A 58 -15.35 4.37 1.29
CA VAL A 58 -15.88 3.26 0.49
C VAL A 58 -14.79 2.70 -0.43
N LEU A 59 -14.05 3.56 -1.13
CA LEU A 59 -12.95 3.15 -2.01
C LEU A 59 -11.79 2.54 -1.23
N HIS A 60 -11.47 3.07 -0.05
CA HIS A 60 -10.47 2.47 0.84
C HIS A 60 -10.90 1.06 1.28
N ALA A 61 -12.15 0.90 1.73
CA ALA A 61 -12.70 -0.40 2.11
C ALA A 61 -12.69 -1.39 0.95
N LEU A 62 -13.11 -0.95 -0.24
CA LEU A 62 -13.13 -1.74 -1.47
C LEU A 62 -11.73 -2.23 -1.84
N ARG A 63 -10.76 -1.32 -1.86
CA ARG A 63 -9.35 -1.63 -2.14
C ARG A 63 -8.77 -2.60 -1.12
N CYS A 64 -8.92 -2.30 0.18
CA CYS A 64 -8.43 -3.17 1.25
C CYS A 64 -9.07 -4.57 1.18
N SER A 65 -10.35 -4.65 0.80
CA SER A 65 -11.06 -5.91 0.63
C SER A 65 -10.48 -6.74 -0.51
N PHE A 66 -10.24 -6.14 -1.68
CA PHE A 66 -9.58 -6.83 -2.79
C PHE A 66 -8.17 -7.28 -2.45
N ALA A 67 -7.38 -6.42 -1.81
CA ALA A 67 -6.03 -6.75 -1.36
C ALA A 67 -6.04 -7.91 -0.35
N TRP A 68 -6.92 -7.85 0.65
CA TRP A 68 -7.12 -8.91 1.64
C TRP A 68 -7.47 -10.24 0.98
N ARG A 69 -8.47 -10.25 0.09
CA ARG A 69 -8.89 -11.46 -0.64
C ARG A 69 -7.78 -12.03 -1.51
N GLY A 70 -7.02 -11.19 -2.21
CA GLY A 70 -5.86 -11.63 -2.99
C GLY A 70 -4.77 -12.26 -2.14
N ILE A 71 -4.46 -11.66 -0.99
CA ILE A 71 -3.48 -12.16 -0.03
C ILE A 71 -3.92 -13.51 0.57
N VAL A 72 -5.16 -13.60 1.07
CA VAL A 72 -5.69 -14.84 1.68
C VAL A 72 -5.73 -15.97 0.64
N LEU A 73 -6.13 -15.68 -0.61
CA LEU A 73 -6.10 -16.65 -1.69
C LEU A 73 -4.67 -17.16 -1.96
N ALA A 74 -3.70 -16.26 -2.08
CA ALA A 74 -2.30 -16.63 -2.31
C ALA A 74 -1.74 -17.49 -1.16
N ASN A 75 -2.04 -17.15 0.09
CA ASN A 75 -1.63 -17.94 1.25
C ASN A 75 -2.32 -19.30 1.30
N THR A 76 -3.61 -19.37 0.94
CA THR A 76 -4.35 -20.64 0.82
C THR A 76 -3.69 -21.55 -0.22
N GLN A 77 -3.35 -21.01 -1.39
CA GLN A 77 -2.70 -21.77 -2.46
C GLN A 77 -1.31 -22.28 -2.03
N ARG A 78 -0.52 -21.43 -1.35
CA ARG A 78 0.79 -21.83 -0.79
C ARG A 78 0.65 -22.93 0.25
N ALA A 79 -0.31 -22.80 1.16
CA ALA A 79 -0.58 -23.82 2.17
C ALA A 79 -0.98 -25.16 1.53
N LYS A 80 -1.85 -25.14 0.51
CA LYS A 80 -2.27 -26.36 -0.22
C LYS A 80 -1.11 -27.03 -0.95
N ALA A 81 -0.21 -26.25 -1.53
CA ALA A 81 0.99 -26.76 -2.16
C ALA A 81 1.93 -27.42 -1.13
N MET A 82 2.10 -26.81 0.05
CA MET A 82 2.93 -27.34 1.13
C MET A 82 2.32 -28.56 1.84
N SER A 83 0.99 -28.68 1.86
CA SER A 83 0.29 -29.79 2.54
C SER A 83 0.33 -31.10 1.75
N GLY A 84 0.85 -31.09 0.51
CA GLY A 84 0.84 -32.23 -0.39
C GLY A 84 -0.57 -32.59 -0.87
N GLY A 85 -1.44 -31.59 -1.02
CA GLY A 85 -2.84 -31.81 -1.43
C GLY A 85 -3.80 -32.17 -0.29
N ARG A 86 -3.32 -32.23 0.95
CA ARG A 86 -4.21 -32.33 2.13
C ARG A 86 -5.08 -31.09 2.26
N GLU A 87 -6.30 -31.30 2.74
CA GLU A 87 -7.24 -30.23 3.00
C GLU A 87 -6.64 -29.21 3.98
N VAL A 88 -6.52 -27.96 3.53
CA VAL A 88 -6.07 -26.85 4.36
C VAL A 88 -7.29 -26.27 5.03
N ARG A 89 -7.24 -26.16 6.36
CA ARG A 89 -8.29 -25.51 7.13
C ARG A 89 -8.38 -24.05 6.66
N GLY A 90 -9.51 -23.69 6.08
CA GLY A 90 -9.76 -22.31 5.65
C GLY A 90 -9.82 -21.34 6.84
N MET A 91 -9.65 -20.05 6.54
CA MET A 91 -9.85 -19.00 7.52
C MET A 91 -11.31 -18.93 7.95
N THR A 92 -11.57 -18.80 9.26
CA THR A 92 -12.94 -18.62 9.76
C THR A 92 -13.48 -17.24 9.39
N TRP A 93 -14.80 -17.10 9.24
CA TRP A 93 -15.44 -15.81 8.95
C TRP A 93 -15.09 -14.71 9.97
N ALA A 94 -14.97 -15.07 11.25
CA ALA A 94 -14.59 -14.12 12.29
C ALA A 94 -13.14 -13.64 12.12
N ALA A 95 -12.20 -14.56 11.86
CA ALA A 95 -10.79 -14.21 11.62
C ALA A 95 -10.63 -13.38 10.34
N ASP A 96 -11.42 -13.70 9.32
CA ASP A 96 -11.45 -13.00 8.04
C ASP A 96 -11.96 -11.57 8.16
N ILE A 97 -13.13 -11.37 8.78
CA ILE A 97 -13.68 -10.02 9.02
C ILE A 97 -12.75 -9.20 9.92
N PHE A 98 -12.25 -9.78 11.02
CA PHE A 98 -11.35 -9.05 11.91
C PHE A 98 -10.03 -8.68 11.22
N GLY A 99 -9.44 -9.62 10.48
CA GLY A 99 -8.20 -9.39 9.76
C GLY A 99 -8.34 -8.31 8.68
N PHE A 100 -9.46 -8.30 7.96
CA PHE A 100 -9.82 -7.23 7.03
C PHE A 100 -10.00 -5.88 7.73
N CYS A 101 -10.72 -5.83 8.86
CA CYS A 101 -10.91 -4.61 9.65
C CYS A 101 -9.57 -4.08 10.18
N LEU A 102 -8.70 -4.96 10.69
CA LEU A 102 -7.36 -4.59 11.13
C LEU A 102 -6.51 -4.06 9.96
N MET A 103 -6.63 -4.65 8.77
CA MET A 103 -5.90 -4.17 7.59
C MET A 103 -6.37 -2.78 7.18
N SER A 104 -7.67 -2.54 7.28
CA SER A 104 -8.31 -1.29 6.87
C SER A 104 -8.13 -0.16 7.88
N TRP A 105 -8.15 -0.47 9.17
CA TRP A 105 -8.19 0.50 10.28
C TRP A 105 -6.89 0.55 11.09
N GLY A 106 -5.99 -0.43 10.92
CA GLY A 106 -4.86 -0.62 11.83
C GLY A 106 -3.93 0.58 11.92
N GLY A 107 -3.79 1.40 10.87
CA GLY A 107 -3.05 2.66 10.97
C GLY A 107 -3.70 3.65 11.94
N GLY A 108 -5.03 3.82 11.86
CA GLY A 108 -5.79 4.63 12.80
C GLY A 108 -5.75 4.09 14.23
N ILE A 109 -5.92 2.77 14.40
CA ILE A 109 -5.84 2.11 15.70
C ILE A 109 -4.46 2.31 16.34
N LEU A 110 -3.39 1.97 15.62
CA LEU A 110 -2.02 2.06 16.14
C LEU A 110 -1.64 3.51 16.48
N SER A 111 -2.02 4.48 15.64
CA SER A 111 -1.72 5.90 15.90
C SER A 111 -2.40 6.43 17.17
N HIS A 112 -3.67 6.06 17.42
CA HIS A 112 -4.37 6.46 18.65
C HIS A 112 -3.83 5.71 19.89
N LEU A 113 -3.52 4.42 19.77
CA LEU A 113 -2.89 3.68 20.87
C LEU A 113 -1.52 4.28 21.24
N LEU A 114 -0.73 4.70 20.26
CA LEU A 114 0.57 5.33 20.50
C LEU A 114 0.44 6.70 21.21
N THR A 115 -0.66 7.41 21.03
CA THR A 115 -0.96 8.67 21.72
C THR A 115 -1.80 8.48 23.00
N GLY A 116 -2.05 7.24 23.42
CA GLY A 116 -2.87 6.95 24.61
C GLY A 116 -4.35 7.30 24.45
N GLN A 117 -4.84 7.44 23.22
CA GLN A 117 -6.23 7.76 22.90
C GLN A 117 -7.01 6.51 22.47
N LEU A 118 -8.33 6.52 22.68
CA LEU A 118 -9.21 5.45 22.21
C LEU A 118 -9.45 5.60 20.69
N PRO A 119 -9.20 4.56 19.87
CA PRO A 119 -9.40 4.67 18.42
C PRO A 119 -10.87 4.96 18.05
N PRO A 120 -11.13 5.95 17.16
CA PRO A 120 -12.50 6.36 16.81
C PRO A 120 -13.29 5.26 16.10
N GLN A 121 -12.62 4.26 15.52
CA GLN A 121 -13.27 3.11 14.89
C GLN A 121 -14.06 2.26 15.88
N PHE A 122 -13.71 2.30 17.17
CA PHE A 122 -14.42 1.60 18.24
C PHE A 122 -15.50 2.46 18.91
N LEU A 123 -15.50 3.77 18.65
CA LEU A 123 -16.44 4.72 19.25
C LEU A 123 -17.74 4.84 18.45
N HIS A 124 -17.70 4.60 17.14
CA HIS A 124 -18.85 4.81 16.27
C HIS A 124 -19.06 3.64 15.30
N PRO A 125 -20.28 3.06 15.22
CA PRO A 125 -20.55 1.91 14.37
C PRO A 125 -20.40 2.22 12.87
N GLY A 126 -20.42 3.50 12.48
CA GLY A 126 -20.27 3.94 11.09
C GLY A 126 -19.02 3.39 10.40
N SER A 127 -17.91 3.19 11.12
CA SER A 127 -16.73 2.53 10.53
C SER A 127 -17.05 1.08 10.15
N ALA A 128 -17.66 0.30 11.05
CA ALA A 128 -18.07 -1.07 10.78
C ALA A 128 -19.13 -1.14 9.65
N LEU A 129 -20.13 -0.26 9.70
CA LEU A 129 -21.20 -0.16 8.70
C LEU A 129 -20.69 0.26 7.32
N THR A 130 -19.55 0.96 7.24
CA THR A 130 -18.94 1.30 5.95
C THR A 130 -18.12 0.14 5.40
N TYR A 131 -17.29 -0.50 6.23
CA TYR A 131 -16.26 -1.43 5.75
C TYR A 131 -16.76 -2.87 5.63
N ILE A 132 -17.51 -3.37 6.61
CA ILE A 132 -17.94 -4.77 6.64
C ILE A 132 -18.89 -5.09 5.47
N PRO A 133 -19.92 -4.28 5.16
CA PRO A 133 -20.78 -4.56 4.02
C PRO A 133 -20.03 -4.58 2.69
N ILE A 134 -19.12 -3.62 2.48
CA ILE A 134 -18.27 -3.58 1.28
C ILE A 134 -17.41 -4.85 1.17
N HIS A 135 -16.84 -5.31 2.29
CA HIS A 135 -16.07 -6.55 2.31
C HIS A 135 -16.93 -7.77 1.95
N ILE A 136 -18.12 -7.90 2.55
CA ILE A 136 -19.05 -8.99 2.25
C ILE A 136 -19.48 -8.96 0.78
N LEU A 137 -19.81 -7.78 0.24
CA LEU A 137 -20.20 -7.62 -1.18
C LEU A 137 -19.08 -8.02 -2.13
N VAL A 138 -17.84 -7.59 -1.89
CA VAL A 138 -16.67 -8.02 -2.68
C VAL A 138 -16.47 -9.53 -2.59
N THR A 139 -16.64 -10.10 -1.40
CA THR A 139 -16.51 -11.54 -1.17
C THR A 139 -17.54 -12.33 -1.96
N LEU A 140 -18.80 -11.89 -1.89
CA LEU A 140 -19.89 -12.48 -2.65
C LEU A 140 -19.62 -12.35 -4.16
N PHE A 141 -19.24 -11.17 -4.63
CA PHE A 141 -18.91 -10.92 -6.03
C PHE A 141 -17.80 -11.85 -6.53
N LEU A 142 -16.72 -12.02 -5.76
CA LEU A 142 -15.63 -12.94 -6.11
C LEU A 142 -16.03 -14.41 -6.03
N SER A 143 -16.99 -14.76 -5.18
CA SER A 143 -17.50 -16.14 -5.07
C SER A 143 -18.34 -16.58 -6.27
N LEU A 144 -18.93 -15.65 -7.02
CA LEU A 144 -19.74 -15.95 -8.21
C LEU A 144 -18.90 -16.48 -9.38
N SER A 145 -17.61 -16.14 -9.43
CA SER A 145 -16.68 -16.77 -10.38
C SER A 145 -15.27 -16.87 -9.81
N PRO A 146 -14.96 -17.97 -9.12
CA PRO A 146 -13.66 -18.19 -8.47
C PRO A 146 -12.47 -18.21 -9.43
N SER A 147 -12.70 -18.43 -10.73
CA SER A 147 -11.64 -18.55 -11.73
C SER A 147 -11.50 -17.33 -12.66
N THR A 148 -12.57 -16.57 -12.90
CA THR A 148 -12.51 -15.45 -13.87
C THR A 148 -12.61 -14.06 -13.23
N LEU A 149 -13.15 -13.93 -12.02
CA LEU A 149 -13.42 -12.61 -11.42
C LEU A 149 -12.40 -12.14 -10.37
N HIS A 150 -11.44 -12.98 -9.98
CA HIS A 150 -10.34 -12.47 -9.15
C HIS A 150 -9.53 -11.47 -9.96
N PRO A 151 -9.62 -10.15 -9.68
CA PRO A 151 -8.88 -9.19 -10.45
C PRO A 151 -7.41 -9.55 -10.31
N ALA A 152 -6.72 -9.68 -11.45
CA ALA A 152 -5.28 -9.89 -11.43
C ALA A 152 -4.68 -8.81 -10.52
N PRO A 153 -3.79 -9.14 -9.57
CA PRO A 153 -3.15 -8.14 -8.71
C PRO A 153 -2.55 -6.99 -9.51
N ALA A 154 -2.08 -7.29 -10.72
CA ALA A 154 -1.64 -6.31 -11.71
C ALA A 154 -2.70 -5.25 -12.07
N LEU A 155 -3.96 -5.65 -12.25
CA LEU A 155 -5.04 -4.74 -12.59
C LEU A 155 -5.32 -3.75 -11.45
N LEU A 156 -5.31 -4.23 -10.19
CA LEU A 156 -5.45 -3.36 -9.03
C LEU A 156 -4.29 -2.39 -8.92
N ASP A 157 -3.05 -2.87 -9.09
CA ASP A 157 -1.85 -2.04 -9.04
C ASP A 157 -1.83 -0.98 -10.15
N ILE A 158 -2.40 -1.26 -11.32
CA ILE A 158 -2.43 -0.33 -12.45
C ILE A 158 -3.59 0.68 -12.34
N LEU A 159 -4.79 0.24 -11.96
CA LEU A 159 -5.99 1.09 -11.99
C LEU A 159 -6.16 1.94 -10.72
N SER A 160 -5.62 1.51 -9.58
CA SER A 160 -5.85 2.16 -8.29
C SER A 160 -4.79 3.15 -7.76
N PRO A 161 -3.64 3.47 -8.39
CA PRO A 161 -2.63 4.34 -7.78
C PRO A 161 -3.13 5.73 -7.35
N PHE A 162 -4.03 6.34 -8.11
CA PHE A 162 -4.59 7.66 -7.77
C PHE A 162 -5.53 7.59 -6.57
N ILE A 163 -6.42 6.59 -6.56
CA ILE A 163 -7.35 6.35 -5.46
C ILE A 163 -6.57 5.99 -4.19
N ASP A 164 -5.54 5.14 -4.30
CA ASP A 164 -4.67 4.77 -3.18
C ASP A 164 -3.88 5.95 -2.64
N GLY A 165 -3.33 6.76 -3.54
CA GLY A 165 -2.66 8.00 -3.17
C GLY A 165 -3.60 8.91 -2.38
N ALA A 166 -4.83 9.09 -2.86
CA ALA A 166 -5.82 9.93 -2.22
C ALA A 166 -6.25 9.41 -0.85
N THR A 167 -6.59 8.12 -0.72
CA THR A 167 -7.03 7.54 0.56
C THR A 167 -5.90 7.55 1.59
N ARG A 168 -4.66 7.23 1.18
CA ARG A 168 -3.49 7.28 2.07
C ARG A 168 -3.07 8.71 2.42
N ALA A 169 -3.18 9.68 1.51
CA ALA A 169 -2.93 11.08 1.83
C ALA A 169 -3.98 11.64 2.82
N GLY A 170 -5.23 11.20 2.71
CA GLY A 170 -6.24 11.44 3.75
C GLY A 170 -5.81 10.89 5.11
N ALA A 171 -5.30 9.65 5.15
CA ALA A 171 -4.76 9.03 6.36
C ALA A 171 -3.51 9.77 6.92
N VAL A 172 -2.60 10.21 6.05
CA VAL A 172 -1.46 11.07 6.42
C VAL A 172 -1.93 12.34 7.11
N THR A 173 -2.91 13.03 6.51
CA THR A 173 -3.47 14.28 7.07
C THR A 173 -4.05 14.03 8.47
N LEU A 174 -4.79 12.93 8.65
CA LEU A 174 -5.37 12.56 9.94
C LEU A 174 -4.29 12.26 11.00
N GLY A 175 -3.22 11.54 10.64
CA GLY A 175 -2.11 11.23 11.54
C GLY A 175 -1.33 12.48 11.97
N ILE A 176 -1.06 13.39 11.03
CA ILE A 176 -0.42 14.69 11.33
C ILE A 176 -1.31 15.50 12.28
N ASN A 177 -2.61 15.62 11.97
CA ASN A 177 -3.55 16.36 12.82
C ASN A 177 -3.66 15.76 14.23
N LEU A 178 -3.60 14.43 14.37
CA LEU A 178 -3.58 13.76 15.66
C LEU A 178 -2.30 14.11 16.45
N ALA A 179 -1.14 14.08 15.79
CA ALA A 179 0.13 14.48 16.42
C ALA A 179 0.09 15.95 16.85
N SER A 180 -0.30 16.88 15.97
CA SER A 180 -0.34 18.31 16.27
C SER A 180 -1.31 18.65 17.40
N LYS A 181 -2.40 17.89 17.58
CA LYS A 181 -3.33 18.07 18.70
C LYS A 181 -2.82 17.50 20.02
N THR A 182 -2.06 16.40 19.97
CA THR A 182 -1.63 15.68 21.18
C THR A 182 -0.29 16.22 21.70
N HIS A 183 0.64 16.48 20.79
CA HIS A 183 2.01 16.94 21.03
C HIS A 183 2.39 17.99 19.96
N PRO A 184 1.85 19.21 20.05
CA PRO A 184 2.11 20.28 19.08
C PRO A 184 3.60 20.59 18.90
N GLU A 185 4.42 20.33 19.92
CA GLU A 185 5.86 20.56 19.98
C GLU A 185 6.72 19.52 19.22
N SER A 186 6.12 18.45 18.69
CA SER A 186 6.85 17.33 18.11
C SER A 186 6.52 17.10 16.64
N TRP A 187 7.28 17.77 15.75
CA TRP A 187 7.21 17.48 14.32
C TRP A 187 7.64 16.05 13.97
N MET A 188 8.54 15.45 14.78
CA MET A 188 8.91 14.04 14.64
C MET A 188 7.70 13.13 14.85
N LEU A 189 6.85 13.42 15.83
CA LEU A 189 5.61 12.67 16.03
C LEU A 189 4.65 12.85 14.86
N GLN A 190 4.59 14.05 14.24
CA GLN A 190 3.80 14.24 13.00
C GLN A 190 4.29 13.31 11.89
N ILE A 191 5.59 13.13 11.73
CA ILE A 191 6.17 12.19 10.76
C ILE A 191 5.79 10.74 11.09
N VAL A 192 5.99 10.33 12.35
CA VAL A 192 5.70 8.97 12.79
C VAL A 192 4.22 8.64 12.63
N LEU A 193 3.32 9.48 13.17
CA LEU A 193 1.88 9.23 13.11
C LEU A 193 1.34 9.36 11.69
N GLY A 194 1.73 10.38 10.93
CA GLY A 194 1.31 10.52 9.53
C GLY A 194 1.68 9.29 8.70
N THR A 195 2.90 8.77 8.86
CA THR A 195 3.35 7.56 8.18
C THR A 195 2.57 6.34 8.67
N LEU A 196 2.48 6.17 9.99
CA LEU A 196 1.82 5.02 10.63
C LEU A 196 0.33 4.95 10.30
N THR A 197 -0.39 6.06 10.28
CA THR A 197 -1.82 6.09 9.94
C THR A 197 -2.05 5.65 8.49
N ALA A 198 -1.12 5.94 7.58
CA ALA A 198 -1.22 5.60 6.16
C ALA A 198 -0.76 4.18 5.77
N CYS A 199 0.14 3.56 6.54
CA CYS A 199 0.66 2.21 6.24
C CYS A 199 0.48 1.16 7.34
N GLY A 200 0.08 1.57 8.54
CA GLY A 200 0.11 0.73 9.74
C GLY A 200 -0.80 -0.49 9.68
N GLY A 201 -1.91 -0.45 8.95
CA GLY A 201 -2.83 -1.59 8.84
C GLY A 201 -2.19 -2.83 8.22
N GLY A 202 -1.52 -2.67 7.07
CA GLY A 202 -0.79 -3.76 6.44
C GLY A 202 0.38 -4.26 7.29
N GLN A 203 1.07 -3.34 7.98
CA GLN A 203 2.17 -3.71 8.88
C GLN A 203 1.67 -4.50 10.09
N ALA A 204 0.58 -4.08 10.73
CA ALA A 204 -0.04 -4.76 11.86
C ALA A 204 -0.49 -6.17 11.48
N CYS A 205 -1.26 -6.30 10.39
CA CYS A 205 -1.76 -7.60 9.96
C CYS A 205 -0.62 -8.55 9.56
N GLY A 206 0.41 -8.04 8.89
CA GLY A 206 1.59 -8.84 8.57
C GLY A 206 2.35 -9.28 9.83
N THR A 207 2.47 -8.41 10.83
CA THR A 207 3.18 -8.69 12.09
C THR A 207 2.47 -9.75 12.93
N ILE A 208 1.14 -9.72 13.01
CA ILE A 208 0.37 -10.74 13.74
C ILE A 208 0.06 -11.98 12.88
N GLY A 209 0.49 -11.99 11.62
CA GLY A 209 0.19 -13.03 10.65
C GLY A 209 -1.32 -13.25 10.48
N ALA A 210 -2.11 -12.17 10.46
CA ALA A 210 -3.56 -12.23 10.30
C ALA A 210 -3.97 -12.91 8.97
N TRP A 211 -3.04 -12.96 8.02
CA TRP A 211 -3.22 -13.46 6.66
C TRP A 211 -3.08 -14.98 6.57
N ASN A 212 -2.63 -15.63 7.65
CA ASN A 212 -2.38 -17.06 7.68
C ASN A 212 -3.69 -17.82 7.82
N VAL A 213 -3.91 -18.75 6.89
CA VAL A 213 -5.14 -19.56 6.82
C VAL A 213 -5.24 -20.56 7.97
N ASP A 214 -4.11 -21.05 8.45
CA ASP A 214 -4.02 -22.01 9.57
C ASP A 214 -4.18 -21.34 10.95
N GLY A 215 -4.39 -20.02 10.98
CA GLY A 215 -4.51 -19.21 12.20
C GLY A 215 -3.41 -18.16 12.33
N TRP A 216 -3.66 -17.16 13.19
CA TRP A 216 -2.74 -16.04 13.35
C TRP A 216 -1.45 -16.47 14.05
N LYS A 217 -0.34 -15.99 13.52
CA LYS A 217 1.00 -16.31 14.02
C LYS A 217 1.86 -15.07 13.89
N TRP A 218 2.50 -14.69 14.99
CA TRP A 218 3.50 -13.63 14.98
C TRP A 218 4.56 -13.87 13.91
N ASP A 219 4.77 -12.87 13.07
CA ASP A 219 5.74 -12.85 11.99
C ASP A 219 6.49 -11.51 12.01
N THR A 220 7.56 -11.44 11.24
CA THR A 220 8.35 -10.22 11.09
C THR A 220 7.52 -9.16 10.36
N PRO A 221 7.44 -7.91 10.87
CA PRO A 221 6.76 -6.81 10.19
C PRO A 221 7.16 -6.73 8.71
N PRO A 222 6.20 -6.61 7.76
CA PRO A 222 6.49 -6.56 6.33
C PRO A 222 7.61 -5.58 5.95
N ALA A 223 7.65 -4.40 6.57
CA ALA A 223 8.69 -3.39 6.36
C ALA A 223 10.11 -3.92 6.63
N LEU A 224 10.27 -4.76 7.65
CA LEU A 224 11.57 -5.33 8.03
C LEU A 224 11.94 -6.56 7.18
N ARG A 225 10.96 -7.14 6.46
CA ARG A 225 11.21 -8.22 5.49
C ARG A 225 11.55 -7.72 4.10
N ALA A 226 11.33 -6.43 3.82
CA ALA A 226 11.57 -5.84 2.51
C ALA A 226 13.07 -5.93 2.16
N ARG A 227 13.38 -6.55 1.02
CA ARG A 227 14.75 -6.76 0.53
C ARG A 227 15.25 -5.64 -0.36
N ASN A 228 14.33 -4.82 -0.87
CA ASN A 228 14.61 -3.74 -1.79
C ASN A 228 13.57 -2.62 -1.59
N TRP A 229 13.85 -1.45 -2.19
CA TRP A 229 12.98 -0.28 -2.12
C TRP A 229 11.57 -0.55 -2.69
N MET A 230 11.42 -1.45 -3.66
CA MET A 230 10.12 -1.75 -4.24
C MET A 230 9.21 -2.50 -3.25
N GLU A 231 9.76 -3.46 -2.51
CA GLU A 231 9.03 -4.17 -1.44
C GLU A 231 8.69 -3.25 -0.26
N GLY A 232 9.53 -2.24 0.00
CA GLY A 232 9.33 -1.24 1.06
C GLY A 232 8.43 -0.05 0.69
N VAL A 233 7.88 -0.01 -0.54
CA VAL A 233 7.11 1.16 -1.05
C VAL A 233 5.90 1.52 -0.20
N ASP A 234 5.27 0.53 0.41
CA ASP A 234 4.14 0.73 1.30
C ASP A 234 4.49 1.55 2.56
N VAL A 235 5.77 1.74 2.89
CA VAL A 235 6.25 2.51 4.04
C VAL A 235 6.97 3.78 3.62
N TRP A 236 7.93 3.70 2.70
CA TRP A 236 8.71 4.89 2.33
C TRP A 236 7.89 5.92 1.55
N ALA A 237 6.88 5.51 0.77
CA ALA A 237 6.06 6.45 0.02
C ALA A 237 5.19 7.33 0.94
N PRO A 238 4.45 6.77 1.92
CA PRO A 238 3.82 7.58 2.96
C PRO A 238 4.80 8.42 3.77
N PHE A 239 5.97 7.89 4.12
CA PHE A 239 7.00 8.65 4.84
C PHE A 239 7.42 9.92 4.06
N LEU A 240 7.76 9.78 2.77
CA LEU A 240 8.11 10.94 1.93
C LEU A 240 6.94 11.90 1.75
N ALA A 241 5.72 11.37 1.66
CA ALA A 241 4.52 12.17 1.55
C ALA A 241 4.28 13.03 2.81
N VAL A 242 4.51 12.46 3.99
CA VAL A 242 4.40 13.17 5.27
C VAL A 242 5.51 14.21 5.40
N VAL A 243 6.75 13.87 5.05
CA VAL A 243 7.85 14.84 5.02
C VAL A 243 7.53 16.01 4.08
N GLY A 244 7.05 15.71 2.86
CA GLY A 244 6.63 16.73 1.90
C GLY A 244 5.49 17.60 2.45
N TYR A 245 4.47 16.99 3.06
CA TYR A 245 3.36 17.69 3.70
C TYR A 245 3.84 18.63 4.81
N VAL A 246 4.67 18.13 5.74
CA VAL A 246 5.17 18.88 6.89
C VAL A 246 6.07 20.05 6.44
N LEU A 247 7.00 19.80 5.53
CA LEU A 247 7.94 20.81 5.05
C LEU A 247 7.25 21.88 4.20
N VAL A 248 6.38 21.49 3.27
CA VAL A 248 5.76 22.44 2.34
C VAL A 248 4.56 23.15 2.98
N GLY A 249 3.86 22.47 3.89
CA GLY A 249 2.77 23.04 4.69
C GLY A 249 3.24 23.84 5.90
N GLY A 250 4.51 23.74 6.29
CA GLY A 250 5.06 24.43 7.46
C GLY A 250 4.30 24.12 8.74
N THR A 251 3.97 22.85 8.97
CA THR A 251 3.09 22.41 10.06
C THR A 251 3.72 22.47 11.46
N HIS A 252 4.96 22.97 11.55
CA HIS A 252 5.72 23.12 12.80
C HIS A 252 6.75 24.26 12.68
N GLU A 253 7.10 24.95 13.77
CA GLU A 253 8.02 26.09 13.73
C GLU A 253 9.45 25.68 13.37
N ASP A 254 9.92 24.59 13.97
CA ASP A 254 11.27 24.07 13.72
C ASP A 254 11.53 23.71 12.25
N VAL A 255 10.49 23.43 11.47
CA VAL A 255 10.66 23.10 10.04
C VAL A 255 10.66 24.34 9.15
N ILE A 256 10.26 25.51 9.65
CA ILE A 256 10.15 26.77 8.89
C ILE A 256 11.45 27.13 8.14
N PRO A 257 12.65 27.08 8.74
CA PRO A 257 13.88 27.40 8.01
C PRO A 257 14.13 26.48 6.81
N ILE A 258 13.69 25.23 6.91
CA ILE A 258 13.79 24.23 5.83
C ILE A 258 12.68 24.50 4.80
N SER A 259 11.45 24.74 5.25
CA SER A 259 10.31 25.13 4.42
C SER A 259 10.64 26.31 3.51
N ARG A 260 11.27 27.37 4.04
CA ARG A 260 11.72 28.54 3.26
C ARG A 260 12.62 28.14 2.09
N LYS A 261 13.60 27.26 2.35
CA LYS A 261 14.55 26.80 1.32
C LYS A 261 13.85 25.93 0.27
N VAL A 262 12.97 25.04 0.70
CA VAL A 262 12.20 24.16 -0.20
C VAL A 262 11.27 24.97 -1.08
N LEU A 263 10.47 25.88 -0.50
CA LEU A 263 9.55 26.73 -1.25
C LEU A 263 10.28 27.71 -2.16
N GLY A 264 11.42 28.27 -1.73
CA GLY A 264 12.26 29.10 -2.58
C GLY A 264 12.83 28.33 -3.78
N PHE A 265 13.22 27.07 -3.58
CA PHE A 265 13.63 26.18 -4.67
C PHE A 265 12.46 25.89 -5.63
N LEU A 266 11.28 25.54 -5.11
CA LEU A 266 10.09 25.30 -5.93
C LEU A 266 9.66 26.56 -6.70
N GLY A 267 9.81 27.74 -6.08
CA GLY A 267 9.61 29.03 -6.71
C GLY A 267 10.51 29.26 -7.91
N LYS A 268 11.81 28.96 -7.78
CA LYS A 268 12.78 29.06 -8.89
C LYS A 268 12.43 28.13 -10.06
N THR A 269 11.80 26.99 -9.78
CA THR A 269 11.35 26.05 -10.83
C THR A 269 10.02 26.45 -11.47
N GLY A 270 9.35 27.51 -10.98
CA GLY A 270 8.02 27.91 -11.44
C GLY A 270 6.89 26.97 -10.98
N LEU A 271 7.17 26.04 -10.06
CA LEU A 271 6.18 25.11 -9.53
C LEU A 271 5.26 25.74 -8.49
N VAL A 272 5.73 26.79 -7.81
CA VAL A 272 4.97 27.54 -6.80
C VAL A 272 5.21 29.03 -7.05
N ASP A 273 4.18 29.87 -6.91
CA ASP A 273 4.39 31.31 -6.90
C ASP A 273 5.04 31.73 -5.58
N ALA A 274 6.37 31.89 -5.61
CA ALA A 274 7.15 32.35 -4.46
C ALA A 274 7.28 33.88 -4.41
N SER A 275 6.60 34.62 -5.29
CA SER A 275 6.62 36.10 -5.26
C SER A 275 6.20 36.69 -3.90
N PRO A 276 5.23 36.09 -3.16
CA PRO A 276 4.88 36.54 -1.81
C PRO A 276 5.99 36.30 -0.78
N LEU A 277 6.87 35.31 -0.97
CA LEU A 277 7.99 35.01 -0.06
C LEU A 277 9.11 36.06 -0.14
N LEU A 278 9.17 36.82 -1.23
CA LEU A 278 10.28 37.73 -1.54
C LEU A 278 9.97 39.20 -1.21
N LYS A 279 8.72 39.53 -0.84
CA LYS A 279 8.25 40.92 -0.64
C LYS A 279 7.97 41.30 0.83
N GLY A 280 8.36 40.46 1.79
CA GLY A 280 8.13 40.72 3.21
C GLY A 280 9.15 41.68 3.80
N ASP A 281 8.84 42.98 3.78
CA ASP A 281 9.56 44.02 4.52
C ASP A 281 9.20 43.92 6.02
N GLY A 282 10.04 43.24 6.81
CA GLY A 282 10.16 43.51 8.26
C GLY A 282 9.37 42.65 9.24
N GLU A 283 8.31 41.95 8.85
CA GLU A 283 7.72 40.87 9.66
C GLU A 283 7.86 39.54 8.90
N GLU A 284 8.42 38.51 9.54
CA GLU A 284 8.73 37.20 8.94
C GLU A 284 7.46 36.38 8.60
N MET A 285 6.57 36.92 7.76
CA MET A 285 5.40 36.20 7.28
C MET A 285 5.88 35.08 6.35
N LEU A 286 5.78 33.83 6.81
CA LEU A 286 6.16 32.69 6.00
C LEU A 286 5.00 32.30 5.11
N ALA A 287 5.20 32.36 3.80
CA ALA A 287 4.23 31.78 2.87
C ALA A 287 4.39 30.25 2.86
N VAL A 288 3.32 29.51 3.16
CA VAL A 288 3.28 28.04 3.16
C VAL A 288 2.12 27.57 2.31
N LEU A 289 2.21 26.37 1.72
CA LEU A 289 1.03 25.79 1.10
C LEU A 289 0.00 25.48 2.19
N ASP A 290 -1.29 25.74 1.93
CA ASP A 290 -2.34 25.33 2.87
C ASP A 290 -2.24 23.81 3.14
N PRO A 291 -1.98 23.39 4.39
CA PRO A 291 -1.84 21.98 4.72
C PRO A 291 -3.10 21.17 4.34
N ALA A 292 -4.28 21.74 4.58
CA ALA A 292 -5.55 21.03 4.41
C ALA A 292 -5.84 20.69 2.94
N THR A 293 -5.46 21.56 2.01
CA THR A 293 -5.70 21.42 0.57
C THR A 293 -4.44 21.01 -0.18
N ALA A 294 -3.51 21.92 -0.36
CA ALA A 294 -2.30 21.75 -1.15
C ALA A 294 -1.33 20.72 -0.55
N GLY A 295 -1.17 20.70 0.78
CA GLY A 295 -0.36 19.68 1.46
C GLY A 295 -0.88 18.26 1.19
N ARG A 296 -2.19 18.05 1.32
CA ARG A 296 -2.84 16.77 1.01
C ARG A 296 -2.71 16.39 -0.46
N ALA A 297 -2.89 17.34 -1.38
CA ALA A 297 -2.73 17.09 -2.81
C ALA A 297 -1.28 16.69 -3.17
N LEU A 298 -0.28 17.33 -2.54
CA LEU A 298 1.12 16.95 -2.68
C LEU A 298 1.38 15.54 -2.14
N ALA A 299 0.85 15.21 -0.96
CA ALA A 299 0.96 13.87 -0.40
C ALA A 299 0.34 12.81 -1.32
N THR A 300 -0.84 13.07 -1.90
CA THR A 300 -1.47 12.20 -2.90
C THR A 300 -0.55 12.00 -4.09
N LEU A 301 0.02 13.07 -4.65
CA LEU A 301 0.93 13.00 -5.80
C LEU A 301 2.14 12.11 -5.50
N ILE A 302 2.82 12.34 -4.37
CA ILE A 302 4.01 11.56 -3.97
C ILE A 302 3.68 10.07 -3.85
N ILE A 303 2.60 9.74 -3.16
CA ILE A 303 2.17 8.35 -2.96
C ILE A 303 1.79 7.72 -4.30
N THR A 304 0.96 8.39 -5.10
CA THR A 304 0.56 7.91 -6.43
C THR A 304 1.77 7.67 -7.33
N SER A 305 2.73 8.60 -7.38
CA SER A 305 3.95 8.43 -8.18
C SER A 305 4.74 7.19 -7.76
N ALA A 306 4.87 6.93 -6.46
CA ALA A 306 5.55 5.74 -5.96
C ALA A 306 4.82 4.43 -6.34
N PHE A 307 3.49 4.40 -6.26
CA PHE A 307 2.70 3.23 -6.65
C PHE A 307 2.65 3.02 -8.17
N VAL A 308 2.60 4.10 -8.96
CA VAL A 308 2.74 4.02 -10.43
C VAL A 308 4.11 3.46 -10.81
N TRP A 309 5.17 3.91 -10.15
CA TRP A 309 6.51 3.37 -10.33
C TRP A 309 6.57 1.87 -10.01
N ARG A 310 6.05 1.46 -8.86
CA ARG A 310 5.95 0.04 -8.46
C ARG A 310 5.19 -0.78 -9.51
N ALA A 311 4.01 -0.31 -9.93
CA ALA A 311 3.18 -1.00 -10.92
C ALA A 311 3.89 -1.11 -12.28
N THR A 312 4.60 -0.06 -12.70
CA THR A 312 5.36 -0.04 -13.95
C THR A 312 6.50 -1.05 -13.93
N ILE A 313 7.24 -1.18 -12.83
CA ILE A 313 8.34 -2.15 -12.76
C ILE A 313 7.81 -3.59 -12.67
N LEU A 314 6.80 -3.84 -11.85
CA LEU A 314 6.25 -5.19 -11.66
C LEU A 314 5.51 -5.70 -12.90
N HIS A 315 4.73 -4.83 -13.55
CA HIS A 315 3.77 -5.25 -14.58
C HIS A 315 4.09 -4.69 -15.98
N GLY A 316 4.96 -3.69 -16.11
CA GLY A 316 5.30 -3.07 -17.40
C GLY A 316 6.00 -4.01 -18.38
N ARG A 317 6.67 -5.06 -17.89
CA ARG A 317 7.24 -6.12 -18.75
C ARG A 317 6.16 -6.91 -19.49
N TRP A 318 4.97 -7.06 -18.91
CA TRP A 318 3.86 -7.74 -19.58
C TRP A 318 3.27 -6.90 -20.70
N ALA A 319 3.14 -5.59 -20.49
CA ALA A 319 2.67 -4.66 -21.53
C ALA A 319 3.60 -4.64 -22.76
N THR A 320 4.92 -4.72 -22.53
CA THR A 320 5.89 -4.77 -23.63
C THR A 320 5.96 -6.14 -24.29
N ALA A 321 5.82 -7.24 -23.52
CA ALA A 321 5.81 -8.60 -24.05
C ALA A 321 4.54 -8.93 -24.86
N SER A 322 3.37 -8.38 -24.51
CA SER A 322 2.12 -8.59 -25.26
C SER A 322 2.07 -7.78 -26.57
N LEU A 323 2.83 -6.68 -26.67
CA LEU A 323 2.99 -5.90 -27.91
C LEU A 323 4.04 -6.48 -28.87
N SER A 324 4.99 -7.28 -28.37
CA SER A 324 6.10 -7.83 -29.16
C SER A 324 5.69 -8.79 -30.29
N PRO A 325 4.69 -9.69 -30.14
CA PRO A 325 4.25 -10.56 -31.23
C PRO A 325 3.61 -9.77 -32.37
N ALA A 326 2.82 -8.73 -32.05
CA ALA A 326 2.11 -7.91 -33.05
C ALA A 326 3.07 -7.13 -33.97
N PHE A 327 4.25 -6.76 -33.48
CA PHE A 327 5.29 -6.09 -34.28
C PHE A 327 6.22 -7.06 -35.02
N LYS A 328 6.32 -8.33 -34.57
CA LYS A 328 7.13 -9.35 -35.26
C LYS A 328 6.45 -9.93 -36.51
N THR A 329 5.14 -9.76 -36.69
CA THR A 329 4.39 -10.36 -37.81
C THR A 329 4.59 -9.67 -39.17
N ASN A 330 5.33 -8.56 -39.25
CA ASN A 330 5.45 -7.79 -40.50
C ASN A 330 6.87 -7.65 -41.08
N GLN A 331 7.89 -8.34 -40.55
CA GLN A 331 9.27 -8.19 -41.02
C GLN A 331 9.86 -9.36 -41.84
N GLY A 332 9.09 -10.39 -42.21
CA GLY A 332 9.73 -11.61 -42.73
C GLY A 332 8.93 -12.50 -43.67
N ARG A 333 8.13 -11.96 -44.59
CA ARG A 333 7.81 -12.66 -45.85
C ARG A 333 8.39 -11.87 -47.02
N ARG A 334 9.72 -11.89 -47.14
CA ARG A 334 10.32 -11.80 -48.47
C ARG A 334 10.14 -13.17 -49.14
N PRO A 335 9.53 -13.24 -50.33
CA PRO A 335 9.47 -14.48 -51.09
C PRO A 335 10.91 -14.83 -51.51
N LEU A 336 11.49 -15.85 -50.89
CA LEU A 336 12.64 -16.53 -51.45
C LEU A 336 12.15 -17.35 -52.64
N GLY A 337 12.34 -16.80 -53.83
CA GLY A 337 12.28 -17.58 -55.05
C GLY A 337 13.42 -18.60 -55.09
N GLY A 338 13.18 -19.70 -55.80
CA GLY A 338 14.26 -20.51 -56.38
C GLY A 338 14.49 -21.87 -55.73
N THR A 339 13.65 -22.83 -56.14
CA THR A 339 14.00 -24.17 -56.62
C THR A 339 15.47 -24.61 -56.53
N ARG A 340 15.76 -25.71 -55.81
CA ARG A 340 16.45 -26.88 -56.39
C ARG A 340 16.39 -28.11 -55.48
N THR A 341 15.72 -29.12 -56.01
CA THR A 341 15.83 -30.55 -55.76
C THR A 341 17.27 -31.03 -55.89
N ILE A 342 17.77 -31.84 -54.93
CA ILE A 342 18.68 -32.97 -55.19
C ILE A 342 18.31 -34.11 -54.22
N GLU A 343 17.95 -35.23 -54.82
CA GLU A 343 17.71 -36.54 -54.22
C GLU A 343 19.00 -37.20 -53.72
N GLY A 344 18.85 -38.17 -52.82
CA GLY A 344 19.68 -39.37 -52.81
C GLY A 344 20.56 -39.56 -51.58
N GLY A 345 20.41 -40.72 -50.92
CA GLY A 345 21.41 -41.19 -49.96
C GLY A 345 20.90 -42.13 -48.88
N SER A 346 20.54 -43.34 -49.26
CA SER A 346 20.34 -44.51 -48.39
C SER A 346 21.60 -44.90 -47.59
N GLY A 347 21.43 -45.36 -46.34
CA GLY A 347 22.46 -46.08 -45.58
C GLY A 347 22.12 -46.17 -44.08
N GLN A 348 21.43 -47.19 -43.57
CA GLN A 348 21.92 -48.54 -43.21
C GLN A 348 22.53 -48.64 -41.79
N ARG A 349 21.80 -49.33 -40.90
CA ARG A 349 22.21 -50.21 -39.78
C ARG A 349 23.13 -49.67 -38.64
N ARG A 350 22.72 -49.85 -37.38
CA ARG A 350 23.08 -51.02 -36.51
C ARG A 350 22.53 -50.88 -35.09
N ALA A 351 22.24 -52.04 -34.50
CA ALA A 351 21.88 -52.28 -33.11
C ALA A 351 23.11 -52.56 -32.23
N ALA A 352 22.99 -52.34 -30.91
CA ALA A 352 23.67 -52.97 -29.76
C ALA A 352 23.23 -52.18 -28.51
N SER A 353 22.47 -52.71 -27.54
CA SER A 353 22.75 -53.76 -26.54
C SER A 353 23.58 -53.28 -25.34
N GLU A 354 23.28 -53.91 -24.19
CA GLU A 354 23.94 -53.89 -22.87
C GLU A 354 23.43 -52.84 -21.86
N GLU A 355 22.62 -53.20 -20.86
CA GLU A 355 22.85 -54.12 -19.73
C GLU A 355 23.54 -53.43 -18.55
N LYS A 356 22.76 -53.16 -17.49
CA LYS A 356 23.20 -53.46 -16.13
C LYS A 356 22.02 -53.65 -15.18
N GLN A 357 21.87 -54.92 -14.78
CA GLN A 357 21.38 -55.41 -13.49
C GLN A 357 21.86 -54.48 -12.34
N GLY A 358 21.09 -54.17 -11.32
CA GLY A 358 20.37 -55.08 -10.43
C GLY A 358 20.92 -54.85 -9.03
N ARG A 359 20.06 -54.48 -8.07
CA ARG A 359 20.37 -54.69 -6.65
C ARG A 359 19.09 -54.84 -5.85
N GLU A 360 19.14 -55.87 -5.04
CA GLU A 360 18.08 -56.56 -4.37
C GLU A 360 17.49 -55.80 -3.18
N SER A 361 16.28 -56.25 -2.88
CA SER A 361 15.50 -56.10 -1.66
C SER A 361 16.20 -56.57 -0.39
N ILE A 362 16.10 -55.77 0.67
CA ILE A 362 15.98 -56.18 2.08
C ILE A 362 14.93 -55.20 2.64
N GLY A 363 13.76 -55.58 3.15
CA GLY A 363 13.43 -56.70 4.01
C GLY A 363 13.19 -56.19 5.42
N ASN A 364 11.90 -56.03 5.78
CA ASN A 364 11.27 -55.99 7.12
C ASN A 364 11.92 -55.20 8.28
N SER A 365 11.12 -54.37 8.96
CA SER A 365 10.45 -54.80 10.21
C SER A 365 9.79 -53.61 10.94
N SER A 366 8.52 -53.80 11.27
CA SER A 366 7.75 -53.10 12.30
C SER A 366 8.42 -53.16 13.67
N VAL A 367 8.52 -52.03 14.38
CA VAL A 367 8.66 -52.00 15.83
C VAL A 367 7.84 -50.83 16.38
N ASP A 368 6.82 -51.18 17.16
CA ASP A 368 6.11 -50.30 18.09
C ASP A 368 7.07 -49.80 19.18
N GLY A 369 6.95 -48.53 19.56
CA GLY A 369 7.82 -47.91 20.56
C GLY A 369 7.19 -46.68 21.20
N ASN A 370 6.28 -46.93 22.13
CA ASN A 370 5.77 -46.00 23.13
C ASN A 370 6.94 -45.33 23.91
N GLY A 371 6.93 -44.01 24.07
CA GLY A 371 8.04 -43.30 24.72
C GLY A 371 7.71 -41.86 25.09
N SER A 372 7.13 -41.69 26.27
CA SER A 372 7.04 -40.45 27.01
C SER A 372 8.43 -39.91 27.38
N GLY A 373 8.62 -38.59 27.41
CA GLY A 373 9.70 -37.99 28.19
C GLY A 373 10.36 -36.73 27.67
N LYS A 374 10.10 -35.64 28.40
CA LYS A 374 11.05 -34.60 28.83
C LYS A 374 11.70 -33.67 27.78
N ALA A 375 11.19 -32.43 27.85
CA ALA A 375 11.95 -31.18 27.99
C ALA A 375 13.49 -31.28 27.99
N VAL A 376 14.10 -30.66 26.98
CA VAL A 376 15.49 -30.20 27.04
C VAL A 376 15.55 -28.74 26.59
N ARG A 377 15.71 -27.88 27.59
CA ARG A 377 16.33 -26.55 27.53
C ARG A 377 17.69 -26.67 26.82
N ARG A 378 17.95 -25.86 25.80
CA ARG A 378 19.32 -25.42 25.49
C ARG A 378 19.37 -23.95 25.13
N SER A 379 20.06 -23.22 26.01
CA SER A 379 20.54 -21.86 25.85
C SER A 379 21.74 -21.79 24.92
N ALA A 380 21.92 -20.59 24.36
CA ALA A 380 23.18 -19.97 23.95
C ALA A 380 23.90 -20.54 22.73
N ARG A 381 24.06 -19.69 21.68
CA ARG A 381 25.36 -19.06 21.44
C ARG A 381 25.25 -17.85 20.50
N ARG A 382 25.77 -16.74 21.01
CA ARG A 382 26.10 -15.48 20.35
C ARG A 382 27.42 -15.65 19.57
N LYS A 383 27.51 -15.03 18.39
CA LYS A 383 28.68 -14.59 17.57
C LYS A 383 28.04 -14.15 16.24
N THR A 384 28.11 -12.92 15.76
CA THR A 384 29.05 -11.79 15.87
C THR A 384 28.29 -10.49 15.79
#